data_AF-A0A1V6D995-F1
#
_entry.id   AF-A0A1V6D995-F1
#
_cell.length_a   1.000
_cell.length_b   1.000
_cell.length_c   1.000
_cell.angle_alpha   90.00
_cell.angle_beta   90.00
_cell.angle_gamma   90.00
#
_symmetry.space_group_name_H-M   'P 1'
#
loop_
_entity.id
_entity.type
_entity.pdbx_description
1 polymer ?
#
loop_
_entity_poly.entity_id
_entity_poly.type
_entity_poly.pdbx_seq_one_letter_code
_entity_poly.pdbx_strand_id
1 'polypeptide(L)'
;MTEPSSPNRSASASPRVRRFSSMEIAFHWWQAIPYPVLMTTGGLILLRNLLGDSPAGRTLAAVHKAAAGLWILALAVTVFVSLWTRTFRRLWDTLRECLRWDRRDLVWLGRAFVKVVRPRTPMPAVGRFNPGQKLHLLVLAVLVPGFIVTGVWMLVARGALLAWALHVAFFIPALFFLLLHLFLSLVNPQTRRSLSGMFTGYVSREYAKEHHPGWLDDPTPSQAHEASMISFAAAALTLLALVVATVASVWSYGPAKLRERLGQASRVGLLIRGLTPGPLSAAHAGAHCDACHNPTTSAPSEKCIECHQAMRQVMREKQGYHGLLDGRCGTCHREHRGRDADVRPLDRQMFNHRLARFPLEGPHAKLDCPACHQRQGKEGPTFAYMLGQTKCDACHTDIAAFFQGKVAGRQLVEPHNHFAIRNIRCDHCHKAAVQSPSQYVDACVKCHDNDRGFFLIMDALTRLRVRAETLLADSELEGAELARLKEKIELARKVTMHHPDLALKLWREVLPPEPKPATQPE
;
A
#
# COMPACT_ATOMS: atom_id res chain seq x y z
N MET A 1 -20.18 -54.86 -70.92
CA MET A 1 -19.52 -54.66 -69.62
C MET A 1 -18.51 -53.55 -69.78
N THR A 2 -18.90 -52.32 -69.44
CA THR A 2 -18.02 -51.15 -69.39
C THR A 2 -18.50 -50.33 -68.20
N GLU A 3 -17.70 -50.32 -67.14
CA GLU A 3 -17.95 -49.56 -65.92
C GLU A 3 -17.98 -48.06 -66.21
N PRO A 4 -18.92 -47.28 -65.63
CA PRO A 4 -18.79 -45.85 -65.54
C PRO A 4 -17.96 -45.50 -64.29
N SER A 5 -16.81 -44.87 -64.53
CA SER A 5 -15.94 -44.28 -63.53
C SER A 5 -16.69 -43.23 -62.70
N SER A 6 -16.62 -43.38 -61.38
CA SER A 6 -17.15 -42.45 -60.40
C SER A 6 -16.30 -41.17 -60.36
N PRO A 7 -16.90 -39.97 -60.30
CA PRO A 7 -16.13 -38.75 -60.09
C PRO A 7 -15.74 -38.68 -58.62
N ASN A 8 -14.45 -38.87 -58.37
CA ASN A 8 -13.76 -38.62 -57.11
C ASN A 8 -13.99 -37.16 -56.68
N ARG A 9 -14.96 -36.93 -55.78
CA ARG A 9 -15.15 -35.65 -55.09
C ARG A 9 -14.06 -35.48 -54.04
N SER A 10 -12.84 -35.19 -54.47
CA SER A 10 -11.90 -34.51 -53.60
C SER A 10 -12.42 -33.09 -53.39
N ALA A 11 -12.81 -32.78 -52.14
CA ALA A 11 -13.20 -31.45 -51.74
C ALA A 11 -12.01 -30.51 -51.96
N SER A 12 -11.98 -29.81 -53.10
CA SER A 12 -10.97 -28.80 -53.38
C SER A 12 -11.05 -27.74 -52.29
N ALA A 13 -10.02 -27.66 -51.44
CA ALA A 13 -9.93 -26.64 -50.41
C ALA A 13 -9.95 -25.27 -51.11
N SER A 14 -10.99 -24.47 -50.83
CA SER A 14 -11.11 -23.12 -51.38
C SER A 14 -9.81 -22.33 -51.18
N PRO A 15 -9.27 -21.67 -52.23
CA PRO A 15 -7.95 -21.06 -52.19
C PRO A 15 -7.83 -20.06 -51.03
N ARG A 16 -6.71 -20.11 -50.30
CA ARG A 16 -6.43 -19.24 -49.14
C ARG A 16 -5.42 -18.16 -49.51
N VAL A 17 -5.54 -16.99 -48.88
CA VAL A 17 -4.63 -15.85 -49.07
C VAL A 17 -4.00 -15.49 -47.73
N ARG A 18 -2.69 -15.23 -47.72
CA ARG A 18 -1.96 -14.81 -46.52
C ARG A 18 -2.33 -13.36 -46.17
N ARG A 19 -2.95 -13.15 -45.03
CA ARG A 19 -3.36 -11.82 -44.55
C ARG A 19 -2.42 -11.25 -43.50
N PHE A 20 -1.86 -12.09 -42.62
CA PHE A 20 -1.00 -11.68 -41.53
C PHE A 20 0.30 -12.48 -41.48
N SER A 21 1.38 -11.81 -41.08
CA SER A 21 2.67 -12.42 -40.78
C SER A 21 2.71 -12.97 -39.36
N SER A 22 3.66 -13.87 -39.08
CA SER A 22 3.83 -14.46 -37.75
C SER A 22 4.11 -13.41 -36.68
N MET A 23 4.81 -12.31 -37.02
CA MET A 23 5.07 -11.23 -36.07
C MET A 23 3.85 -10.36 -35.80
N GLU A 24 3.00 -10.10 -36.80
CA GLU A 24 1.72 -9.41 -36.57
C GLU A 24 0.80 -10.23 -35.66
N ILE A 25 0.79 -11.56 -35.84
CA ILE A 25 0.03 -12.49 -34.99
C ILE A 25 0.58 -12.51 -33.57
N ALA A 26 1.90 -12.67 -33.42
CA ALA A 26 2.54 -12.70 -32.12
C ALA A 26 2.29 -11.39 -31.36
N PHE A 27 2.46 -10.24 -32.02
CA PHE A 27 2.17 -8.94 -31.44
C PHE A 27 0.70 -8.79 -31.04
N HIS A 28 -0.24 -9.27 -31.88
CA HIS A 28 -1.66 -9.26 -31.53
C HIS A 28 -1.94 -10.04 -30.24
N TRP A 29 -1.50 -11.31 -30.14
CA TRP A 29 -1.81 -12.15 -28.96
C TRP A 29 -1.13 -11.70 -27.69
N TRP A 30 0.09 -11.18 -27.83
CA TRP A 30 0.81 -10.52 -26.75
C TRP A 30 0.06 -9.32 -26.16
N GLN A 31 -0.75 -8.63 -26.97
CA GLN A 31 -1.64 -7.57 -26.49
C GLN A 31 -3.00 -8.12 -26.03
N ALA A 32 -3.56 -9.08 -26.76
CA ALA A 32 -4.92 -9.56 -26.60
C ALA A 32 -5.16 -10.36 -25.30
N ILE A 33 -4.11 -10.84 -24.65
CA ILE A 33 -4.20 -11.53 -23.35
C ILE A 33 -4.13 -10.55 -22.17
N PRO A 34 -3.07 -9.72 -22.01
CA PRO A 34 -2.97 -8.82 -20.87
C PRO A 34 -4.00 -7.69 -20.90
N TYR A 35 -4.43 -7.23 -22.08
CA TYR A 35 -5.37 -6.11 -22.18
C TYR A 35 -6.75 -6.42 -21.54
N PRO A 36 -7.42 -7.56 -21.84
CA PRO A 36 -8.62 -7.97 -21.11
C PRO A 36 -8.41 -8.18 -19.62
N VAL A 37 -7.25 -8.71 -19.20
CA VAL A 37 -6.92 -8.88 -17.77
C VAL A 37 -6.87 -7.52 -17.08
N LEU A 38 -6.22 -6.53 -17.70
CA LEU A 38 -6.16 -5.15 -17.21
C LEU A 38 -7.54 -4.50 -17.17
N MET A 39 -8.37 -4.69 -18.19
CA MET A 39 -9.73 -4.15 -18.20
C MET A 39 -10.60 -4.79 -17.14
N THR A 40 -10.51 -6.11 -16.96
CA THR A 40 -11.27 -6.84 -15.96
C THR A 40 -10.85 -6.41 -14.55
N THR A 41 -9.55 -6.43 -14.26
CA THR A 41 -9.03 -6.03 -12.95
C THR A 41 -9.30 -4.55 -12.65
N GLY A 42 -9.15 -3.65 -13.62
CA GLY A 42 -9.48 -2.23 -13.48
C GLY A 42 -10.97 -2.00 -13.22
N GLY A 43 -11.84 -2.68 -13.97
CA GLY A 43 -13.29 -2.64 -13.76
C GLY A 43 -13.71 -3.17 -12.39
N LEU A 44 -13.10 -4.26 -11.92
CA LEU A 44 -13.35 -4.80 -10.58
C LEU A 44 -12.88 -3.85 -9.47
N ILE A 45 -11.78 -3.10 -9.67
CA ILE A 45 -11.34 -2.07 -8.72
C ILE A 45 -12.37 -0.94 -8.64
N LEU A 46 -12.93 -0.51 -9.78
CA LEU A 46 -13.98 0.49 -9.84
C LEU A 46 -15.27 0.00 -9.13
N LEU A 47 -15.66 -1.27 -9.37
CA LEU A 47 -16.81 -1.89 -8.71
C LEU A 47 -16.61 -2.07 -7.20
N ARG A 48 -15.38 -2.33 -6.73
CA ARG A 48 -15.09 -2.41 -5.30
C ARG A 48 -15.35 -1.08 -4.59
N ASN A 49 -14.97 0.04 -5.17
CA ASN A 49 -15.28 1.36 -4.61
C ASN A 49 -16.81 1.55 -4.41
N LEU A 50 -17.62 0.82 -5.19
CA LEU A 50 -19.07 0.78 -5.06
C LEU A 50 -19.58 -0.18 -3.96
N LEU A 51 -18.94 -1.35 -3.83
CA LEU A 51 -19.44 -2.48 -3.03
C LEU A 51 -18.79 -2.61 -1.63
N GLY A 52 -17.72 -1.86 -1.35
CA GLY A 52 -17.03 -1.80 -0.06
C GLY A 52 -15.65 -2.47 -0.06
N ASP A 53 -14.83 -2.14 0.95
CA ASP A 53 -13.46 -2.64 1.07
C ASP A 53 -13.40 -4.06 1.66
N SER A 54 -12.61 -4.93 1.02
CA SER A 54 -12.24 -6.26 1.51
C SER A 54 -10.73 -6.50 1.33
N PRO A 55 -10.11 -7.44 2.09
CA PRO A 55 -8.71 -7.80 1.91
C PRO A 55 -8.34 -8.18 0.47
N ALA A 56 -9.29 -8.73 -0.29
CA ALA A 56 -9.14 -9.07 -1.70
C ALA A 56 -8.86 -7.85 -2.59
N GLY A 57 -9.29 -6.64 -2.20
CA GLY A 57 -9.06 -5.41 -2.96
C GLY A 57 -7.58 -5.01 -3.06
N ARG A 58 -6.78 -5.27 -2.01
CA ARG A 58 -5.34 -5.00 -2.05
C ARG A 58 -4.62 -5.93 -3.01
N THR A 59 -5.00 -7.21 -3.00
CA THR A 59 -4.48 -8.22 -3.94
C THR A 59 -4.86 -7.85 -5.37
N LEU A 60 -6.11 -7.46 -5.62
CA LEU A 60 -6.57 -7.05 -6.94
C LEU A 60 -5.79 -5.85 -7.48
N ALA A 61 -5.56 -4.81 -6.66
CA ALA A 61 -4.75 -3.66 -7.03
C ALA A 61 -3.28 -4.04 -7.29
N ALA A 62 -2.73 -5.00 -6.53
CA ALA A 62 -1.38 -5.50 -6.76
C ALA A 62 -1.28 -6.25 -8.10
N VAL A 63 -2.23 -7.15 -8.39
CA VAL A 63 -2.33 -7.88 -9.66
C VAL A 63 -2.45 -6.91 -10.83
N HIS A 64 -3.32 -5.90 -10.73
CA HIS A 64 -3.49 -4.89 -11.78
C HIS A 64 -2.18 -4.16 -12.08
N LYS A 65 -1.48 -3.67 -11.05
CA LYS A 65 -0.18 -2.98 -11.21
C LYS A 65 0.89 -3.89 -11.79
N ALA A 66 0.95 -5.15 -11.35
CA ALA A 66 1.92 -6.12 -11.85
C ALA A 66 1.67 -6.45 -13.34
N ALA A 67 0.42 -6.72 -13.71
CA ALA A 67 0.02 -6.96 -15.10
C ALA A 67 0.35 -5.74 -15.98
N ALA A 68 0.11 -4.52 -15.48
CA ALA A 68 0.39 -3.29 -16.21
C ALA A 68 1.90 -3.10 -16.41
N GLY A 69 2.70 -3.31 -15.37
CA GLY A 69 4.16 -3.21 -15.44
C GLY A 69 4.77 -4.20 -16.43
N LEU A 70 4.34 -5.47 -16.36
CA LEU A 70 4.77 -6.50 -17.32
C LEU A 70 4.38 -6.13 -18.75
N TRP A 71 3.17 -5.64 -18.97
CA TRP A 71 2.67 -5.24 -20.28
C TRP A 71 3.36 -3.97 -20.85
N ILE A 72 3.75 -3.02 -20.00
CA ILE A 72 4.54 -1.86 -20.41
C ILE A 72 5.95 -2.28 -20.82
N LEU A 73 6.61 -3.10 -20.01
CA LEU A 73 7.94 -3.63 -20.32
C LEU A 73 7.93 -4.40 -21.64
N ALA A 74 6.92 -5.24 -21.79
CA ALA A 74 6.59 -5.99 -22.98
C ALA A 74 6.47 -5.15 -24.26
N LEU A 75 5.73 -4.04 -24.18
CA LEU A 75 5.61 -3.07 -25.27
C LEU A 75 6.95 -2.38 -25.55
N ALA A 76 7.66 -1.95 -24.51
CA ALA A 76 8.97 -1.30 -24.65
C ALA A 76 9.99 -2.21 -25.34
N VAL A 77 10.04 -3.49 -24.96
CA VAL A 77 10.89 -4.50 -25.61
C VAL A 77 10.48 -4.68 -27.07
N THR A 78 9.19 -4.74 -27.37
CA THR A 78 8.71 -4.87 -28.77
C THR A 78 9.17 -3.67 -29.61
N VAL A 79 9.02 -2.45 -29.10
CA VAL A 79 9.48 -1.22 -29.77
C VAL A 79 11.00 -1.27 -29.95
N PHE A 80 11.77 -1.59 -28.92
CA PHE A 80 13.23 -1.70 -28.99
C PHE A 80 13.70 -2.71 -30.05
N VAL A 81 13.17 -3.95 -30.01
CA VAL A 81 13.51 -5.01 -30.98
C VAL A 81 13.09 -4.63 -32.41
N SER A 82 12.01 -3.85 -32.56
CA SER A 82 11.54 -3.37 -33.87
C SER A 82 12.46 -2.35 -34.53
N LEU A 83 13.29 -1.65 -33.75
CA LEU A 83 14.29 -0.73 -34.26
C LEU A 83 15.52 -1.48 -34.80
N TRP A 84 15.87 -2.62 -34.19
CA TRP A 84 17.05 -3.40 -34.55
C TRP A 84 16.79 -4.46 -35.63
N THR A 85 15.67 -5.17 -35.57
CA THR A 85 15.43 -6.35 -36.42
C THR A 85 14.54 -6.05 -37.62
N ARG A 86 14.89 -6.58 -38.80
CA ARG A 86 14.05 -6.44 -40.01
C ARG A 86 12.71 -7.17 -39.87
N THR A 87 12.66 -8.23 -39.07
CA THR A 87 11.45 -9.04 -38.87
C THR A 87 10.35 -8.26 -38.14
N PHE A 88 10.70 -7.46 -37.14
CA PHE A 88 9.75 -6.60 -36.42
C PHE A 88 9.48 -5.28 -37.16
N ARG A 89 10.31 -4.86 -38.13
CA ARG A 89 9.99 -3.70 -39.00
C ARG A 89 8.68 -3.85 -39.74
N ARG A 90 8.22 -5.08 -39.97
CA ARG A 90 6.91 -5.34 -40.57
C ARG A 90 5.76 -4.73 -39.76
N LEU A 91 5.89 -4.61 -38.44
CA LEU A 91 4.89 -3.96 -37.59
C LEU A 91 4.77 -2.46 -37.91
N TRP A 92 5.89 -1.79 -38.19
CA TRP A 92 5.89 -0.38 -38.62
C TRP A 92 5.27 -0.20 -40.00
N ASP A 93 5.46 -1.15 -40.92
CA ASP A 93 4.81 -1.12 -42.23
C ASP A 93 3.29 -1.26 -42.11
N THR A 94 2.84 -2.21 -41.28
CA THR A 94 1.40 -2.40 -40.99
C THR A 94 0.81 -1.17 -40.29
N LEU A 95 1.53 -0.55 -39.35
CA LEU A 95 1.11 0.70 -38.74
C LEU A 95 1.00 1.82 -39.79
N ARG A 96 2.01 1.99 -40.66
CA ARG A 96 1.97 2.97 -41.75
C ARG A 96 0.81 2.72 -42.72
N GLU A 97 0.50 1.46 -43.04
CA GLU A 97 -0.65 1.09 -43.87
C GLU A 97 -1.98 1.50 -43.22
N CYS A 98 -2.14 1.25 -41.91
CA CYS A 98 -3.35 1.61 -41.18
C CYS A 98 -3.50 3.12 -40.95
N LEU A 99 -2.40 3.87 -40.88
CA LEU A 99 -2.39 5.33 -40.75
C LEU A 99 -2.61 6.06 -42.08
N ARG A 100 -2.62 5.35 -43.22
CA ARG A 100 -2.98 5.93 -44.53
C ARG A 100 -4.50 5.99 -44.67
N TRP A 101 -5.01 7.21 -44.77
CA TRP A 101 -6.43 7.51 -44.98
C TRP A 101 -6.66 8.18 -46.32
N ASP A 102 -7.64 7.70 -47.07
CA ASP A 102 -8.13 8.32 -48.29
C ASP A 102 -9.60 8.78 -48.16
N ARG A 103 -10.12 9.49 -49.18
CA ARG A 103 -11.52 9.94 -49.17
C ARG A 103 -12.52 8.79 -49.16
N ARG A 104 -12.16 7.62 -49.72
CA ARG A 104 -13.04 6.44 -49.76
C ARG A 104 -13.18 5.83 -48.37
N ASP A 105 -12.12 5.86 -47.56
CA ASP A 105 -12.15 5.42 -46.17
C ASP A 105 -13.16 6.21 -45.34
N LEU A 106 -13.21 7.54 -45.51
CA LEU A 106 -14.17 8.42 -44.81
C LEU A 106 -15.62 8.16 -45.26
N VAL A 107 -15.84 8.00 -46.58
CA VAL A 107 -17.16 7.66 -47.13
C VAL A 107 -17.63 6.29 -46.63
N TRP A 108 -16.73 5.31 -46.56
CA TRP A 108 -17.03 4.00 -46.02
C TRP A 108 -17.44 4.09 -44.55
N LEU A 109 -16.75 4.90 -43.74
CA LEU A 109 -17.10 5.07 -42.32
C LEU A 109 -18.49 5.70 -42.14
N GLY A 110 -18.83 6.72 -42.93
CA GLY A 110 -20.18 7.28 -42.91
C GLY A 110 -21.25 6.28 -43.35
N ARG A 111 -20.99 5.54 -44.43
CA ARG A 111 -21.91 4.50 -44.94
C ARG A 111 -22.02 3.29 -44.02
N ALA A 112 -21.01 3.01 -43.20
CA ALA A 112 -21.04 1.92 -42.23
C ALA A 112 -22.21 2.07 -41.25
N PHE A 113 -22.44 3.28 -40.72
CA PHE A 113 -23.60 3.57 -39.86
C PHE A 113 -24.93 3.41 -40.60
N VAL A 114 -24.99 3.87 -41.85
CA VAL A 114 -26.20 3.72 -42.69
C VAL A 114 -26.47 2.24 -42.98
N LYS A 115 -25.44 1.43 -43.24
CA LYS A 115 -25.56 0.00 -43.54
C LYS A 115 -26.10 -0.83 -42.37
N VAL A 116 -25.90 -0.38 -41.12
CA VAL A 116 -26.53 -0.99 -39.95
C VAL A 116 -28.06 -0.92 -40.04
N VAL A 117 -28.60 0.20 -40.53
CA VAL A 117 -30.06 0.42 -40.67
C VAL A 117 -30.58 -0.03 -42.04
N ARG A 118 -29.78 0.14 -43.10
CA ARG A 118 -30.10 -0.20 -44.49
C ARG A 118 -29.08 -1.21 -45.03
N PRO A 119 -29.30 -2.52 -44.83
CA PRO A 119 -28.34 -3.58 -45.17
C PRO A 119 -27.84 -3.57 -46.63
N ARG A 120 -28.68 -3.14 -47.58
CA ARG A 120 -28.38 -3.08 -49.02
C ARG A 120 -27.52 -1.87 -49.43
N THR A 121 -27.00 -1.09 -48.48
CA THR A 121 -26.15 0.08 -48.80
C THR A 121 -24.84 -0.38 -49.45
N PRO A 122 -24.51 0.11 -50.67
CA PRO A 122 -23.28 -0.25 -51.36
C PRO A 122 -22.07 0.36 -50.65
N MET A 123 -21.07 -0.48 -50.37
CA MET A 123 -19.85 -0.07 -49.66
C MET A 123 -18.70 0.17 -50.66
N PRO A 124 -17.87 1.21 -50.45
CA PRO A 124 -16.64 1.40 -51.23
C PRO A 124 -15.70 0.20 -51.09
N ALA A 125 -14.88 -0.05 -52.12
CA ALA A 125 -13.82 -1.04 -52.04
C ALA A 125 -12.80 -0.64 -50.96
N VAL A 126 -12.40 -1.61 -50.12
CA VAL A 126 -11.46 -1.40 -49.02
C VAL A 126 -10.23 -2.28 -49.19
N GLY A 127 -9.07 -1.77 -48.73
CA GLY A 127 -7.81 -2.50 -48.71
C GLY A 127 -7.76 -3.59 -47.62
N ARG A 128 -6.54 -4.05 -47.29
CA ARG A 128 -6.31 -5.14 -46.31
C ARG A 128 -6.94 -4.87 -44.94
N PHE A 129 -7.04 -3.60 -44.56
CA PHE A 129 -7.79 -3.14 -43.39
C PHE A 129 -8.93 -2.24 -43.82
N ASN A 130 -10.13 -2.53 -43.32
CA ASN A 130 -11.25 -1.64 -43.50
C ASN A 130 -11.13 -0.41 -42.58
N PRO A 131 -11.82 0.70 -42.88
CA PRO A 131 -11.74 1.93 -42.08
C PRO A 131 -12.18 1.77 -40.62
N GLY A 132 -13.07 0.83 -40.31
CA GLY A 132 -13.41 0.49 -38.93
C GLY A 132 -12.23 -0.11 -38.15
N GLN A 133 -11.45 -1.00 -38.79
CA GLN A 133 -10.21 -1.55 -38.23
C GLN A 133 -9.13 -0.47 -38.08
N LYS A 134 -9.02 0.44 -39.07
CA LYS A 134 -8.10 1.60 -38.99
C LYS A 134 -8.48 2.53 -37.84
N LEU A 135 -9.78 2.84 -37.68
CA LEU A 135 -10.30 3.66 -36.57
C LEU A 135 -10.02 3.00 -35.22
N HIS A 136 -10.24 1.68 -35.09
CA HIS A 136 -9.92 0.95 -33.86
C HIS A 136 -8.44 1.08 -33.50
N LEU A 137 -7.52 0.98 -34.48
CA LEU A 137 -6.10 1.20 -34.23
C LEU A 137 -5.81 2.65 -33.78
N LEU A 138 -6.42 3.67 -34.41
CA LEU A 138 -6.25 5.06 -33.99
C LEU A 138 -6.72 5.30 -32.55
N VAL A 139 -7.86 4.72 -32.18
CA VAL A 139 -8.38 4.78 -30.81
C VAL A 139 -7.39 4.13 -29.84
N LEU A 140 -6.88 2.94 -30.15
CA LEU A 140 -5.85 2.30 -29.34
C LEU A 140 -4.55 3.09 -29.27
N ALA A 141 -4.15 3.77 -30.35
CA ALA A 141 -2.96 4.61 -30.39
C ALA A 141 -3.04 5.83 -29.46
N VAL A 142 -4.25 6.25 -29.07
CA VAL A 142 -4.47 7.29 -28.04
C VAL A 142 -4.65 6.67 -26.66
N LEU A 143 -5.51 5.65 -26.54
CA LEU A 143 -5.86 5.06 -25.25
C LEU A 143 -4.68 4.34 -24.58
N VAL A 144 -3.87 3.60 -25.35
CA VAL A 144 -2.74 2.84 -24.79
C VAL A 144 -1.71 3.78 -24.15
N PRO A 145 -1.15 4.78 -24.86
CA PRO A 145 -0.28 5.77 -24.21
C PRO A 145 -0.98 6.52 -23.07
N GLY A 146 -2.27 6.85 -23.23
CA GLY A 146 -3.07 7.49 -22.19
C GLY A 146 -3.10 6.70 -20.89
N PHE A 147 -3.37 5.40 -20.95
CA PHE A 147 -3.33 4.51 -19.78
C PHE A 147 -1.93 4.37 -19.19
N ILE A 148 -0.89 4.28 -20.02
CA ILE A 148 0.50 4.18 -19.55
C ILE A 148 0.89 5.45 -18.79
N VAL A 149 0.66 6.63 -19.38
CA VAL A 149 1.00 7.93 -18.77
C VAL A 149 0.22 8.13 -17.47
N THR A 150 -1.10 7.96 -17.50
CA THR A 150 -1.94 8.16 -16.31
C THR A 150 -1.67 7.10 -15.24
N GLY A 151 -1.43 5.85 -15.61
CA GLY A 151 -1.09 4.77 -14.69
C GLY A 151 0.25 4.99 -13.99
N VAL A 152 1.31 5.33 -14.74
CA VAL A 152 2.62 5.68 -14.17
C VAL A 152 2.52 6.92 -13.29
N TRP A 153 1.76 7.94 -13.72
CA TRP A 153 1.52 9.14 -12.92
C TRP A 153 0.86 8.79 -11.57
N MET A 154 -0.15 7.92 -11.54
CA MET A 154 -0.78 7.47 -10.30
C MET A 154 0.16 6.65 -9.39
N LEU A 155 1.17 5.97 -9.95
CA LEU A 155 2.18 5.25 -9.16
C LEU A 155 3.15 6.21 -8.46
N VAL A 156 3.60 7.26 -9.17
CA VAL A 156 4.58 8.23 -8.68
C VAL A 156 3.92 9.27 -7.76
N ALA A 157 2.74 9.77 -8.13
CA ALA A 157 1.97 10.76 -7.40
C ALA A 157 0.66 10.15 -6.86
N ARG A 158 0.77 9.40 -5.76
CA ARG A 158 -0.39 8.74 -5.12
C ARG A 158 -1.47 9.76 -4.74
N GLY A 159 -2.66 9.64 -5.33
CA GLY A 159 -3.76 10.56 -5.08
C GLY A 159 -3.79 11.80 -6.00
N ALA A 160 -3.05 11.79 -7.11
CA ALA A 160 -3.24 12.76 -8.20
C ALA A 160 -4.62 12.56 -8.85
N LEU A 161 -5.54 13.49 -8.58
CA LEU A 161 -6.94 13.38 -8.98
C LEU A 161 -7.13 13.43 -10.50
N LEU A 162 -6.38 14.29 -11.19
CA LEU A 162 -6.46 14.41 -12.65
C LEU A 162 -6.00 13.13 -13.35
N ALA A 163 -4.89 12.55 -12.89
CA ALA A 163 -4.38 11.29 -13.45
C ALA A 163 -5.42 10.17 -13.31
N TRP A 164 -6.01 10.06 -12.12
CA TRP A 164 -7.05 9.09 -11.83
C TRP A 164 -8.31 9.32 -12.67
N ALA A 165 -8.79 10.57 -12.78
CA ALA A 165 -9.97 10.92 -13.57
C ALA A 165 -9.77 10.61 -15.07
N LEU A 166 -8.60 10.96 -15.62
CA LEU A 166 -8.25 10.63 -17.01
C LEU A 166 -8.14 9.12 -17.23
N HIS A 167 -7.54 8.38 -16.29
CA HIS A 167 -7.42 6.93 -16.38
C HIS A 167 -8.80 6.25 -16.45
N VAL A 168 -9.75 6.69 -15.62
CA VAL A 168 -11.13 6.17 -15.67
C VAL A 168 -11.88 6.67 -16.90
N ALA A 169 -11.64 7.91 -17.35
CA ALA A 169 -12.23 8.42 -18.59
C ALA A 169 -11.80 7.60 -19.82
N PHE A 170 -10.55 7.11 -19.86
CA PHE A 170 -10.06 6.22 -20.90
C PHE A 170 -10.67 4.80 -20.81
N PHE A 171 -11.03 4.34 -19.61
CA PHE A 171 -11.61 3.01 -19.40
C PHE A 171 -12.92 2.79 -20.18
N ILE A 172 -13.81 3.79 -20.22
CA ILE A 172 -15.13 3.67 -20.87
C ILE A 172 -15.01 3.37 -22.38
N PRO A 173 -14.34 4.21 -23.19
CA PRO A 173 -14.15 3.92 -24.60
C PRO A 173 -13.28 2.68 -24.82
N ALA A 174 -12.28 2.41 -23.98
CA ALA A 174 -11.45 1.22 -24.07
C ALA A 174 -12.28 -0.07 -23.94
N LEU A 175 -13.17 -0.11 -22.94
CA LEU A 175 -14.07 -1.22 -22.71
C LEU A 175 -15.06 -1.38 -23.87
N PHE A 176 -15.65 -0.27 -24.34
CA PHE A 176 -16.56 -0.31 -25.49
C PHE A 176 -15.90 -0.93 -26.73
N PHE A 177 -14.71 -0.43 -27.13
CA PHE A 177 -14.00 -0.94 -28.29
C PHE A 177 -13.50 -2.37 -28.11
N LEU A 178 -13.08 -2.76 -26.90
CA LEU A 178 -12.73 -4.15 -26.59
C LEU A 178 -13.93 -5.08 -26.78
N LEU A 179 -15.08 -4.74 -26.19
CA LEU A 179 -16.29 -5.55 -26.30
C LEU A 179 -16.78 -5.62 -27.74
N LEU A 180 -16.77 -4.50 -28.47
CA LEU A 180 -17.10 -4.47 -29.89
C LEU A 180 -16.14 -5.36 -30.71
N HIS A 181 -14.84 -5.28 -30.44
CA HIS A 181 -13.84 -6.11 -31.12
C HIS A 181 -14.04 -7.60 -30.84
N LEU A 182 -14.29 -7.98 -29.59
CA LEU A 182 -14.58 -9.37 -29.20
C LEU A 182 -15.88 -9.87 -29.82
N PHE A 183 -16.93 -9.06 -29.84
CA PHE A 183 -18.19 -9.41 -30.49
C PHE A 183 -18.01 -9.64 -31.99
N LEU A 184 -17.35 -8.72 -32.70
CA LEU A 184 -17.12 -8.85 -34.15
C LEU A 184 -16.20 -10.02 -34.49
N SER A 185 -15.22 -10.34 -33.64
CA SER A 185 -14.25 -11.41 -33.93
C SER A 185 -14.71 -12.80 -33.51
N LEU A 186 -15.44 -12.94 -32.40
CA LEU A 186 -15.83 -14.23 -31.83
C LEU A 186 -17.28 -14.61 -32.12
N VAL A 187 -18.20 -13.63 -32.10
CA VAL A 187 -19.64 -13.88 -32.10
C VAL A 187 -20.27 -13.63 -33.46
N ASN A 188 -19.99 -12.48 -34.08
CA ASN A 188 -20.65 -12.07 -35.33
C ASN A 188 -20.32 -13.03 -36.49
N PRO A 189 -21.31 -13.77 -37.04
CA PRO A 189 -21.05 -14.83 -38.01
C PRO A 189 -20.36 -14.38 -39.30
N GLN A 190 -20.58 -13.14 -39.72
CA GLN A 190 -20.02 -12.60 -40.96
C GLN A 190 -18.53 -12.35 -40.83
N THR A 191 -18.11 -11.72 -39.73
CA THR A 191 -16.73 -11.28 -39.49
C THR A 191 -15.89 -12.32 -38.75
N ARG A 192 -16.49 -13.25 -37.99
CA ARG A 192 -15.76 -14.31 -37.27
C ARG A 192 -14.94 -15.23 -38.19
N ARG A 193 -15.29 -15.32 -39.47
CA ARG A 193 -14.48 -16.05 -40.49
C ARG A 193 -13.03 -15.53 -40.55
N SER A 194 -12.80 -14.26 -40.19
CA SER A 194 -11.47 -13.67 -40.07
C SER A 194 -10.63 -14.22 -38.92
N LEU A 195 -11.22 -14.88 -37.92
CA LEU A 195 -10.52 -15.37 -36.72
C LEU A 195 -9.42 -16.37 -37.07
N SER A 196 -9.64 -17.20 -38.10
CA SER A 196 -8.64 -18.12 -38.63
C SER A 196 -7.33 -17.43 -39.02
N GLY A 197 -7.41 -16.17 -39.49
CA GLY A 197 -6.25 -15.34 -39.83
C GLY A 197 -5.41 -14.93 -38.62
N MET A 198 -6.00 -14.82 -37.42
CA MET A 198 -5.27 -14.51 -36.19
C MET A 198 -4.52 -15.71 -35.59
N PHE A 199 -4.84 -16.93 -35.99
CA PHE A 199 -4.11 -18.13 -35.55
C PHE A 199 -3.15 -18.65 -36.63
N THR A 200 -3.57 -18.63 -37.89
CA THR A 200 -2.83 -19.25 -38.99
C THR A 200 -2.14 -18.24 -39.91
N GLY A 201 -2.57 -16.97 -39.90
CA GLY A 201 -2.15 -15.95 -40.85
C GLY A 201 -2.88 -15.97 -42.19
N TYR A 202 -3.74 -16.95 -42.44
CA TYR A 202 -4.46 -17.13 -43.71
C TYR A 202 -5.97 -16.92 -43.56
N VAL A 203 -6.61 -16.41 -44.61
CA VAL A 203 -8.08 -16.32 -44.75
C VAL A 203 -8.51 -16.92 -46.08
N SER A 204 -9.79 -17.32 -46.23
CA SER A 204 -10.29 -17.78 -47.53
C SER A 204 -10.32 -16.64 -48.54
N ARG A 205 -10.05 -16.95 -49.82
CA ARG A 205 -10.11 -15.95 -50.90
C ARG A 205 -11.52 -15.39 -51.07
N GLU A 206 -12.55 -16.20 -50.83
CA GLU A 206 -13.95 -15.76 -50.82
C GLU A 206 -14.19 -14.67 -49.78
N TYR A 207 -13.75 -14.89 -48.54
CA TYR A 207 -13.86 -13.89 -47.47
C TYR A 207 -13.11 -12.60 -47.82
N ALA A 208 -11.91 -12.73 -48.39
CA ALA A 208 -11.10 -11.59 -48.83
C ALA A 208 -11.80 -10.79 -49.95
N LYS A 209 -12.44 -11.44 -50.93
CA LYS A 209 -13.23 -10.76 -51.97
C LYS A 209 -14.45 -10.04 -51.39
N GLU A 210 -15.17 -10.69 -50.48
CA GLU A 210 -16.41 -10.16 -49.91
C GLU A 210 -16.16 -8.95 -48.99
N HIS A 211 -15.12 -9.01 -48.16
CA HIS A 211 -14.88 -7.99 -47.12
C HIS A 211 -13.72 -7.03 -47.43
N HIS A 212 -12.83 -7.40 -48.35
CA HIS A 212 -11.61 -6.65 -48.69
C HIS A 212 -11.33 -6.66 -50.21
N PRO A 213 -12.29 -6.27 -51.07
CA PRO A 213 -12.14 -6.37 -52.53
C PRO A 213 -10.95 -5.56 -53.07
N GLY A 214 -10.69 -4.38 -52.50
CA GLY A 214 -9.57 -3.53 -52.86
C GLY A 214 -8.20 -4.03 -52.39
N TRP A 215 -8.14 -5.15 -51.67
CA TRP A 215 -6.88 -5.83 -51.31
C TRP A 215 -6.43 -6.84 -52.37
N LEU A 216 -7.36 -7.38 -53.17
CA LEU A 216 -7.07 -8.37 -54.20
C LEU A 216 -6.94 -7.76 -55.61
N ASP A 217 -6.86 -6.44 -55.70
CA ASP A 217 -6.93 -5.66 -56.95
C ASP A 217 -8.14 -6.04 -57.83
N ASP A 218 -9.26 -6.41 -57.20
CA ASP A 218 -10.52 -6.71 -57.87
C ASP A 218 -11.33 -5.40 -57.98
N PRO A 219 -11.50 -4.81 -59.18
CA PRO A 219 -12.17 -3.52 -59.36
C PRO A 219 -13.69 -3.62 -59.21
N THR A 220 -14.24 -4.83 -59.04
CA THR A 220 -15.68 -4.99 -58.84
C THR A 220 -16.08 -4.44 -57.46
N PRO A 221 -17.04 -3.49 -57.39
CA PRO A 221 -17.63 -3.10 -56.11
C PRO A 221 -18.10 -4.36 -55.40
N SER A 222 -17.87 -4.50 -54.08
CA SER A 222 -18.44 -5.62 -53.34
C SER A 222 -19.93 -5.64 -53.64
N GLN A 223 -20.43 -6.69 -54.31
CA GLN A 223 -21.86 -6.82 -54.57
C GLN A 223 -22.57 -6.62 -53.23
N ALA A 224 -23.64 -5.84 -53.22
CA ALA A 224 -24.40 -5.59 -52.00
C ALA A 224 -25.02 -6.90 -51.53
N HIS A 225 -24.24 -7.71 -50.79
CA HIS A 225 -24.76 -8.87 -50.10
C HIS A 225 -25.87 -8.37 -49.17
N GLU A 226 -27.04 -9.03 -49.24
CA GLU A 226 -28.25 -8.64 -48.50
C GLU A 226 -28.08 -8.63 -46.98
N ALA A 227 -26.94 -9.13 -46.47
CA ALA A 227 -26.67 -9.29 -45.06
C ALA A 227 -26.22 -7.96 -44.41
N SER A 228 -26.91 -7.55 -43.34
CA SER A 228 -26.53 -6.42 -42.46
C SER A 228 -25.12 -6.61 -41.91
N MET A 229 -24.30 -5.57 -41.74
CA MET A 229 -22.93 -5.73 -41.19
C MET A 229 -22.87 -6.41 -39.80
N ILE A 230 -23.98 -6.38 -39.07
CA ILE A 230 -24.13 -6.97 -37.74
C ILE A 230 -25.30 -7.95 -37.80
N SER A 231 -25.10 -9.18 -37.36
CA SER A 231 -26.21 -10.11 -37.14
C SER A 231 -27.05 -9.64 -35.95
N PHE A 232 -28.26 -9.13 -36.20
CA PHE A 232 -29.19 -8.67 -35.16
C PHE A 232 -29.55 -9.79 -34.18
N ALA A 233 -29.73 -11.02 -34.66
CA ALA A 233 -29.96 -12.17 -33.81
C ALA A 233 -28.77 -12.44 -32.88
N ALA A 234 -27.53 -12.39 -33.40
CA ALA A 234 -26.34 -12.57 -32.57
C ALA A 234 -26.17 -11.44 -31.55
N ALA A 235 -26.47 -10.19 -31.93
CA ALA A 235 -26.45 -9.04 -31.02
C ALA A 235 -27.51 -9.18 -29.91
N ALA A 236 -28.74 -9.56 -30.26
CA ALA A 236 -29.83 -9.77 -29.30
C ALA A 236 -29.52 -10.92 -28.34
N LEU A 237 -28.99 -12.04 -28.82
CA LEU A 237 -28.58 -13.17 -28.00
C LEU A 237 -27.42 -12.80 -27.06
N THR A 238 -26.45 -12.01 -27.55
CA THR A 238 -25.33 -11.53 -26.72
C THR A 238 -25.82 -10.59 -25.62
N LEU A 239 -26.74 -9.68 -25.96
CA LEU A 239 -27.36 -8.78 -25.00
C LEU A 239 -28.16 -9.56 -23.95
N LEU A 240 -28.95 -10.55 -24.38
CA LEU A 240 -29.70 -11.44 -23.48
C LEU A 240 -28.76 -12.19 -22.54
N ALA A 241 -27.66 -12.77 -23.05
CA ALA A 241 -26.68 -13.46 -22.22
C ALA A 241 -26.02 -12.54 -21.19
N LEU A 242 -25.68 -11.29 -21.58
CA LEU A 242 -25.15 -10.29 -20.65
C LEU A 242 -26.18 -9.90 -19.57
N VAL A 243 -27.45 -9.73 -19.93
CA VAL A 243 -28.53 -9.46 -18.98
C VAL A 243 -28.70 -10.63 -18.02
N VAL A 244 -28.77 -11.86 -18.52
CA VAL A 244 -28.88 -13.08 -17.69
C VAL A 244 -27.67 -13.22 -16.76
N ALA A 245 -26.44 -13.03 -17.26
CA ALA A 245 -25.23 -13.09 -16.44
C ALA A 245 -25.20 -12.00 -15.36
N THR A 246 -25.68 -10.80 -15.69
CA THR A 246 -25.80 -9.69 -14.73
C THR A 246 -26.84 -10.00 -13.67
N VAL A 247 -28.02 -10.48 -14.06
CA VAL A 247 -29.09 -10.90 -13.15
C VAL A 247 -28.61 -12.03 -12.24
N ALA A 248 -27.96 -13.05 -12.80
CA ALA A 248 -27.39 -14.17 -12.03
C ALA A 248 -26.33 -13.68 -11.02
N SER A 249 -25.42 -12.80 -11.46
CA SER A 249 -24.38 -12.22 -10.57
C SER A 249 -25.00 -11.39 -9.44
N VAL A 250 -26.04 -10.59 -9.73
CA VAL A 250 -26.81 -9.84 -8.73
C VAL A 250 -27.49 -10.78 -7.75
N TRP A 251 -28.08 -11.87 -8.24
CA TRP A 251 -28.75 -12.87 -7.43
C TRP A 251 -27.76 -13.59 -6.50
N SER A 252 -26.57 -13.95 -7.01
CA SER A 252 -25.48 -14.55 -6.23
C SER A 252 -24.90 -13.60 -5.18
N TYR A 253 -24.85 -12.29 -5.43
CA TYR A 253 -24.39 -11.29 -4.45
C TYR A 253 -25.40 -11.04 -3.32
N GLY A 254 -26.68 -11.38 -3.54
CA GLY A 254 -27.77 -11.16 -2.61
C GLY A 254 -28.53 -9.87 -2.93
N PRO A 255 -29.76 -9.96 -3.48
CA PRO A 255 -30.51 -8.78 -3.94
C PRO A 255 -30.86 -7.81 -2.80
N ALA A 256 -30.98 -8.29 -1.56
CA ALA A 256 -31.21 -7.45 -0.38
C ALA A 256 -30.02 -6.53 -0.07
N LYS A 257 -28.78 -7.08 -0.08
CA LYS A 257 -27.55 -6.29 0.12
C LYS A 257 -27.35 -5.26 -0.98
N LEU A 258 -27.65 -5.64 -2.23
CA LEU A 258 -27.58 -4.73 -3.35
C LEU A 258 -28.62 -3.61 -3.23
N ARG A 259 -29.87 -3.93 -2.86
CA ARG A 259 -30.95 -2.95 -2.69
C ARG A 259 -30.67 -1.97 -1.54
N GLU A 260 -30.10 -2.43 -0.43
CA GLU A 260 -29.68 -1.58 0.68
C GLU A 260 -28.58 -0.60 0.24
N ARG A 261 -27.54 -1.08 -0.45
CA ARG A 261 -26.43 -0.27 -0.97
C ARG A 261 -26.86 0.73 -2.04
N LEU A 262 -27.75 0.31 -2.95
CA LEU A 262 -28.33 1.16 -3.99
C LEU A 262 -29.33 2.17 -3.41
N GLY A 263 -30.10 1.80 -2.38
CA GLY A 263 -31.06 2.68 -1.70
C GLY A 263 -30.38 3.84 -0.95
N GLN A 264 -29.14 3.64 -0.48
CA GLN A 264 -28.31 4.69 0.12
C GLN A 264 -27.57 5.57 -0.91
N ALA A 265 -27.76 5.37 -2.21
CA ALA A 265 -27.09 6.09 -3.28
C ALA A 265 -28.12 6.83 -4.15
N SER A 266 -28.09 8.17 -4.15
CA SER A 266 -28.72 8.93 -5.23
C SER A 266 -28.07 8.53 -6.57
N ARG A 267 -28.80 8.62 -7.70
CA ARG A 267 -28.26 8.26 -9.04
C ARG A 267 -26.93 8.98 -9.36
N VAL A 268 -26.77 10.21 -8.89
CA VAL A 268 -25.52 10.99 -8.96
C VAL A 268 -24.48 10.49 -7.95
N GLY A 269 -24.88 10.13 -6.73
CA GLY A 269 -24.01 9.57 -5.71
C GLY A 269 -23.39 8.22 -6.06
N LEU A 270 -24.07 7.39 -6.85
CA LEU A 270 -23.54 6.08 -7.29
C LEU A 270 -22.34 6.24 -8.24
N LEU A 271 -22.43 7.14 -9.22
CA LEU A 271 -21.34 7.46 -10.13
C LEU A 271 -20.17 8.09 -9.39
N ILE A 272 -20.43 9.05 -8.49
CA ILE A 272 -19.39 9.71 -7.69
C ILE A 272 -18.69 8.70 -6.75
N ARG A 273 -19.40 7.74 -6.15
CA ARG A 273 -18.78 6.71 -5.29
C ARG A 273 -17.84 5.77 -6.04
N GLY A 274 -18.21 5.32 -7.24
CA GLY A 274 -17.29 4.56 -8.09
C GLY A 274 -16.07 5.39 -8.49
N LEU A 275 -16.29 6.68 -8.71
CA LEU A 275 -15.32 7.68 -9.12
C LEU A 275 -14.58 8.38 -7.95
N THR A 276 -14.63 7.85 -6.73
CA THR A 276 -13.90 8.45 -5.59
C THR A 276 -13.09 7.39 -4.85
N PRO A 277 -11.98 7.78 -4.19
CA PRO A 277 -11.10 6.83 -3.51
C PRO A 277 -11.71 6.16 -2.27
N GLY A 278 -12.96 6.47 -1.93
CA GLY A 278 -13.65 6.03 -0.71
C GLY A 278 -14.04 7.20 0.19
N PRO A 279 -14.91 6.98 1.20
CA PRO A 279 -15.32 8.02 2.13
C PRO A 279 -14.17 8.45 3.06
N LEU A 280 -14.13 9.75 3.35
CA LEU A 280 -13.24 10.32 4.37
C LEU A 280 -13.62 9.82 5.77
N SER A 281 -12.67 9.87 6.70
CA SER A 281 -12.87 9.67 8.13
C SER A 281 -13.94 10.61 8.70
N ALA A 282 -14.50 10.25 9.86
CA ALA A 282 -15.50 11.08 10.53
C ALA A 282 -15.00 12.51 10.80
N ALA A 283 -13.73 12.66 11.19
CA ALA A 283 -13.11 13.96 11.47
C ALA A 283 -13.05 14.88 10.24
N HIS A 284 -12.86 14.31 9.04
CA HIS A 284 -12.80 15.06 7.79
C HIS A 284 -14.09 14.96 6.97
N ALA A 285 -15.21 14.60 7.59
CA ALA A 285 -16.37 14.14 6.84
C ALA A 285 -16.99 15.17 5.89
N GLY A 286 -16.85 16.46 6.22
CA GLY A 286 -17.31 17.60 5.43
C GLY A 286 -16.24 18.27 4.58
N ALA A 287 -15.01 17.74 4.51
CA ALA A 287 -13.96 18.35 3.70
C ALA A 287 -14.18 18.11 2.21
N HIS A 288 -13.88 19.14 1.40
CA HIS A 288 -13.88 19.05 -0.06
C HIS A 288 -12.54 18.50 -0.57
N CYS A 289 -12.52 17.91 -1.76
CA CYS A 289 -11.33 17.24 -2.30
C CYS A 289 -10.14 18.21 -2.47
N ASP A 290 -10.39 19.43 -2.90
CA ASP A 290 -9.42 20.51 -3.12
C ASP A 290 -8.84 21.09 -1.83
N ALA A 291 -9.53 20.91 -0.69
CA ALA A 291 -8.99 21.26 0.62
C ALA A 291 -7.69 20.49 0.93
N CYS A 292 -7.55 19.28 0.39
CA CYS A 292 -6.37 18.43 0.62
C CYS A 292 -5.59 18.14 -0.66
N HIS A 293 -6.24 17.93 -1.80
CA HIS A 293 -5.59 17.52 -3.04
C HIS A 293 -5.28 18.71 -3.94
N ASN A 294 -4.26 18.52 -4.78
CA ASN A 294 -4.09 19.30 -5.98
C ASN A 294 -4.44 18.40 -7.17
N PRO A 295 -4.83 18.95 -8.33
CA PRO A 295 -5.17 18.13 -9.49
C PRO A 295 -4.04 17.18 -9.91
N THR A 296 -2.78 17.62 -9.78
CA THR A 296 -1.62 16.94 -10.35
C THR A 296 -0.76 16.16 -9.34
N THR A 297 -0.91 16.44 -8.04
CA THR A 297 -0.05 15.86 -7.00
C THR A 297 -0.87 15.17 -5.91
N SER A 298 -0.21 14.32 -5.13
CA SER A 298 -0.74 13.83 -3.86
C SER A 298 -1.08 15.00 -2.94
N ALA A 299 -1.93 14.76 -1.92
CA ALA A 299 -2.17 15.73 -0.86
C ALA A 299 -0.83 16.13 -0.18
N PRO A 300 -0.41 17.40 -0.30
CA PRO A 300 0.82 17.89 0.32
C PRO A 300 0.67 17.97 1.83
N SER A 301 1.77 17.81 2.57
CA SER A 301 1.73 17.81 4.05
C SER A 301 1.43 19.21 4.60
N GLU A 302 1.75 20.23 3.81
CA GLU A 302 1.49 21.64 4.05
C GLU A 302 -0.01 21.89 4.25
N LYS A 303 -0.88 21.31 3.39
CA LYS A 303 -2.34 21.42 3.51
C LYS A 303 -2.87 20.79 4.80
N CYS A 304 -2.23 19.73 5.31
CA CYS A 304 -2.62 19.13 6.59
C CYS A 304 -2.36 20.10 7.75
N ILE A 305 -1.18 20.73 7.78
CA ILE A 305 -0.76 21.61 8.89
C ILE A 305 -1.35 23.03 8.82
N GLU A 306 -2.07 23.38 7.76
CA GLU A 306 -2.91 24.59 7.71
C GLU A 306 -4.03 24.53 8.75
N CYS A 307 -4.73 23.39 8.82
CA CYS A 307 -5.77 23.14 9.83
C CYS A 307 -5.19 22.55 11.13
N HIS A 308 -4.18 21.69 11.05
CA HIS A 308 -3.53 21.09 12.23
C HIS A 308 -2.42 21.99 12.81
N GLN A 309 -2.79 23.18 13.27
CA GLN A 309 -1.86 24.22 13.74
C GLN A 309 -0.92 23.76 14.87
N ALA A 310 -1.40 22.93 15.80
CA ALA A 310 -0.56 22.35 16.85
C ALA A 310 0.58 21.49 16.26
N MET A 311 0.29 20.72 15.21
CA MET A 311 1.32 19.95 14.50
C MET A 311 2.23 20.86 13.68
N ARG A 312 1.70 21.94 13.10
CA ARG A 312 2.53 22.96 12.44
C ARG A 312 3.62 23.49 13.37
N GLN A 313 3.28 23.75 14.63
CA GLN A 313 4.24 24.20 15.64
C GLN A 313 5.29 23.12 15.94
N VAL A 314 4.86 21.89 16.21
CA VAL A 314 5.77 20.74 16.46
C VAL A 314 6.76 20.53 15.31
N MET A 315 6.28 20.61 14.06
CA MET A 315 7.12 20.49 12.86
C MET A 315 8.10 21.66 12.72
N ARG A 316 7.67 22.90 13.02
CA ARG A 316 8.54 24.09 12.97
C ARG A 316 9.64 24.03 14.03
N GLU A 317 9.30 23.59 15.23
CA GLU A 317 10.23 23.49 16.36
C GLU A 317 11.19 22.29 16.24
N LYS A 318 10.92 21.37 15.31
CA LYS A 318 11.68 20.12 15.12
C LYS A 318 11.80 19.30 16.41
N GLN A 319 10.74 19.26 17.21
CA GLN A 319 10.73 18.57 18.50
C GLN A 319 9.91 17.28 18.47
N GLY A 320 10.44 16.24 19.12
CA GLY A 320 9.77 14.95 19.27
C GLY A 320 9.53 14.23 17.94
N TYR A 321 8.69 13.19 17.98
CA TYR A 321 8.59 12.21 16.91
C TYR A 321 8.25 12.84 15.55
N HIS A 322 7.25 13.73 15.51
CA HIS A 322 6.83 14.37 14.26
C HIS A 322 7.84 15.42 13.77
N GLY A 323 8.38 16.24 14.68
CA GLY A 323 9.34 17.29 14.28
C GLY A 323 10.67 16.77 13.73
N LEU A 324 11.03 15.52 14.07
CA LEU A 324 12.24 14.85 13.61
C LEU A 324 12.01 13.84 12.46
N LEU A 325 10.79 13.78 11.90
CA LEU A 325 10.47 12.88 10.78
C LEU A 325 10.69 13.56 9.43
N ASP A 326 11.38 12.87 8.52
CA ASP A 326 11.60 13.30 7.12
C ASP A 326 10.44 12.89 6.17
N GLY A 327 9.28 12.51 6.71
CA GLY A 327 8.17 11.88 5.98
C GLY A 327 6.95 12.78 5.72
N ARG A 328 6.18 12.47 4.67
CA ARG A 328 4.86 13.09 4.41
C ARG A 328 3.78 12.56 5.36
N CYS A 329 2.90 13.42 5.86
CA CYS A 329 1.82 13.07 6.80
C CYS A 329 0.99 11.87 6.32
N GLY A 330 0.60 11.84 5.04
CA GLY A 330 -0.24 10.80 4.45
C GLY A 330 0.39 9.41 4.35
N THR A 331 1.69 9.26 4.65
CA THR A 331 2.34 7.95 4.73
C THR A 331 1.79 7.14 5.91
N CYS A 332 1.63 7.81 7.05
CA CYS A 332 1.10 7.23 8.28
C CYS A 332 -0.39 7.53 8.43
N HIS A 333 -0.78 8.79 8.20
CA HIS A 333 -2.16 9.26 8.31
C HIS A 333 -2.93 9.06 7.00
N ARG A 334 -3.25 7.80 6.72
CA ARG A 334 -3.96 7.42 5.50
C ARG A 334 -5.46 7.68 5.62
N GLU A 335 -5.93 8.64 4.85
CA GLU A 335 -7.34 8.99 4.69
C GLU A 335 -8.01 8.10 3.60
N HIS A 336 -9.32 8.29 3.37
CA HIS A 336 -10.19 7.52 2.46
C HIS A 336 -10.39 6.05 2.85
N ARG A 337 -10.40 5.77 4.15
CA ARG A 337 -10.51 4.39 4.66
C ARG A 337 -11.88 4.02 5.23
N GLY A 338 -12.82 4.95 5.25
CA GLY A 338 -14.06 4.78 6.02
C GLY A 338 -14.25 5.86 7.07
N ARG A 339 -15.51 6.13 7.40
CA ARG A 339 -15.89 7.07 8.47
C ARG A 339 -15.32 6.64 9.82
N ASP A 340 -15.30 5.33 10.07
CA ASP A 340 -14.88 4.73 11.35
C ASP A 340 -13.40 4.33 11.35
N ALA A 341 -12.67 4.60 10.27
CA ALA A 341 -11.27 4.19 10.17
C ALA A 341 -10.37 5.04 11.08
N ASP A 342 -9.47 4.37 11.80
CA ASP A 342 -8.41 5.06 12.52
C ASP A 342 -7.37 5.62 11.53
N VAL A 343 -7.35 6.94 11.42
CA VAL A 343 -6.40 7.70 10.59
C VAL A 343 -5.11 8.03 11.35
N ARG A 344 -4.94 7.61 12.61
CA ARG A 344 -3.72 7.79 13.40
C ARG A 344 -3.14 6.45 13.87
N PRO A 345 -2.91 5.49 12.97
CA PRO A 345 -2.41 4.19 13.37
C PRO A 345 -1.00 4.33 13.97
N LEU A 346 -0.80 3.82 15.18
CA LEU A 346 0.54 3.61 15.73
C LEU A 346 0.95 2.15 15.53
N ASP A 347 1.92 1.94 14.65
CA ASP A 347 2.59 0.65 14.54
C ASP A 347 3.68 0.54 15.62
N ARG A 348 3.45 -0.31 16.62
CA ARG A 348 4.39 -0.52 17.73
C ARG A 348 5.72 -1.11 17.28
N GLN A 349 5.75 -1.82 16.16
CA GLN A 349 6.98 -2.43 15.63
C GLN A 349 7.83 -1.41 14.87
N MET A 350 7.18 -0.47 14.17
CA MET A 350 7.90 0.56 13.41
C MET A 350 8.17 1.85 14.21
N PHE A 351 7.57 2.01 15.40
CA PHE A 351 7.78 3.19 16.22
C PHE A 351 9.21 3.28 16.76
N ASN A 352 9.93 4.34 16.41
CA ASN A 352 11.31 4.54 16.83
C ASN A 352 11.43 5.53 18.01
N HIS A 353 11.63 5.02 19.22
CA HIS A 353 11.81 5.85 20.42
C HIS A 353 12.99 6.84 20.34
N ARG A 354 13.98 6.63 19.47
CA ARG A 354 15.09 7.59 19.27
C ARG A 354 14.62 8.93 18.69
N LEU A 355 13.49 8.95 18.00
CA LEU A 355 12.88 10.17 17.47
C LEU A 355 11.92 10.82 18.49
N ALA A 356 11.59 10.13 19.58
CA ALA A 356 10.73 10.67 20.62
C ALA A 356 11.50 11.62 21.55
N ARG A 357 10.79 12.41 22.36
CA ARG A 357 11.40 13.32 23.35
C ARG A 357 12.13 12.59 24.48
N PHE A 358 11.91 11.28 24.64
CA PHE A 358 12.57 10.43 25.62
C PHE A 358 13.13 9.18 24.91
N PRO A 359 14.42 9.19 24.54
CA PRO A 359 15.06 8.03 23.93
C PRO A 359 15.22 6.93 24.99
N LEU A 360 14.87 5.69 24.63
CA LEU A 360 15.03 4.54 25.50
C LEU A 360 16.49 4.06 25.42
N GLU A 361 17.29 4.49 26.38
CA GLU A 361 18.73 4.18 26.49
C GLU A 361 19.05 3.47 27.80
N GLY A 362 20.17 2.75 27.83
CA GLY A 362 20.63 2.02 29.02
C GLY A 362 19.56 1.03 29.53
N PRO A 363 19.29 0.98 30.85
CA PRO A 363 18.25 0.12 31.42
C PRO A 363 16.84 0.37 30.86
N HIS A 364 16.52 1.60 30.44
CA HIS A 364 15.20 1.92 29.87
C HIS A 364 14.95 1.23 28.53
N ALA A 365 16.00 0.84 27.80
CA ALA A 365 15.88 0.11 26.54
C ALA A 365 15.24 -1.29 26.69
N LYS A 366 15.20 -1.83 27.92
CA LYS A 366 14.64 -3.15 28.23
C LYS A 366 13.21 -3.10 28.77
N LEU A 367 12.63 -1.91 28.94
CA LEU A 367 11.28 -1.77 29.48
C LEU A 367 10.22 -2.05 28.41
N ASP A 368 9.18 -2.78 28.80
CA ASP A 368 8.00 -2.96 27.97
C ASP A 368 7.17 -1.68 27.89
N CYS A 369 6.50 -1.47 26.75
CA CYS A 369 5.69 -0.27 26.52
C CYS A 369 4.70 0.07 27.67
N PRO A 370 3.95 -0.89 28.26
CA PRO A 370 3.01 -0.59 29.34
C PRO A 370 3.67 -0.05 30.61
N ALA A 371 4.95 -0.36 30.86
CA ALA A 371 5.66 0.12 32.04
C ALA A 371 5.71 1.66 32.10
N CYS A 372 5.64 2.33 30.95
CA CYS A 372 5.58 3.80 30.86
C CYS A 372 4.23 4.30 30.37
N HIS A 373 3.62 3.64 29.39
CA HIS A 373 2.43 4.14 28.68
C HIS A 373 1.10 3.72 29.31
N GLN A 374 1.08 3.15 30.51
CA GLN A 374 -0.16 2.83 31.21
C GLN A 374 -0.63 4.03 32.04
N ARG A 375 -1.86 4.50 31.78
CA ARG A 375 -2.50 5.59 32.52
C ARG A 375 -3.79 5.09 33.15
N GLN A 376 -4.06 5.42 34.41
CA GLN A 376 -5.38 5.13 34.98
C GLN A 376 -6.43 6.07 34.36
N GLY A 377 -7.34 5.47 33.59
CA GLY A 377 -8.55 6.14 33.09
C GLY A 377 -9.73 5.89 34.03
N LYS A 378 -10.85 6.59 33.78
CA LYS A 378 -12.09 6.46 34.59
C LYS A 378 -12.69 5.04 34.55
N GLU A 379 -12.39 4.26 33.53
CA GLU A 379 -12.90 2.89 33.32
C GLU A 379 -11.81 1.82 33.47
N GLY A 380 -10.64 2.18 34.01
CA GLY A 380 -9.50 1.27 34.19
C GLY A 380 -8.22 1.72 33.45
N PRO A 381 -7.17 0.88 33.42
CA PRO A 381 -5.91 1.22 32.79
C PRO A 381 -6.05 1.38 31.27
N THR A 382 -5.66 2.55 30.76
CA THR A 382 -5.68 2.92 29.34
C THR A 382 -4.26 3.16 28.85
N PHE A 383 -3.98 2.78 27.59
CA PHE A 383 -2.67 3.00 26.99
C PHE A 383 -2.57 4.43 26.44
N ALA A 384 -1.73 5.26 27.05
CA ALA A 384 -1.52 6.65 26.67
C ALA A 384 -0.26 6.78 25.81
N TYR A 385 -0.43 7.01 24.51
CA TYR A 385 0.68 7.18 23.58
C TYR A 385 1.56 8.41 23.85
N MET A 386 0.99 9.44 24.48
CA MET A 386 1.76 10.60 24.96
C MET A 386 2.02 10.45 26.46
N LEU A 387 3.30 10.31 26.80
CA LEU A 387 3.76 10.38 28.18
C LEU A 387 3.67 11.85 28.64
N GLY A 388 3.02 12.10 29.78
CA GLY A 388 2.80 13.45 30.27
C GLY A 388 4.05 14.11 30.86
N GLN A 389 5.06 13.33 31.25
CA GLN A 389 6.29 13.82 31.89
C GLN A 389 7.48 12.98 31.42
N THR A 390 8.58 13.63 31.06
CA THR A 390 9.84 12.98 30.63
C THR A 390 10.98 13.20 31.62
N LYS A 391 10.69 13.78 32.78
CA LYS A 391 11.67 14.02 33.83
C LYS A 391 11.91 12.74 34.63
N CYS A 392 13.15 12.49 35.04
CA CYS A 392 13.53 11.29 35.79
C CYS A 392 12.76 11.16 37.11
N ASP A 393 12.51 12.27 37.80
CA ASP A 393 11.81 12.35 39.10
C ASP A 393 10.32 11.97 39.03
N ALA A 394 9.70 12.02 37.85
CA ALA A 394 8.32 11.60 37.66
C ALA A 394 8.12 10.09 37.86
N CYS A 395 9.17 9.29 37.59
CA CYS A 395 9.15 7.84 37.77
C CYS A 395 10.04 7.39 38.94
N HIS A 396 11.23 7.98 39.09
CA HIS A 396 12.14 7.74 40.20
C HIS A 396 11.79 8.60 41.43
N THR A 397 10.55 8.47 41.88
CA THR A 397 9.99 9.28 42.97
C THR A 397 10.68 9.03 44.32
N ASP A 398 11.20 7.82 44.53
CA ASP A 398 12.00 7.45 45.70
C ASP A 398 13.35 8.18 45.73
N ILE A 399 14.02 8.29 44.59
CA ILE A 399 15.27 9.06 44.45
C ILE A 399 14.98 10.56 44.54
N ALA A 400 13.86 11.03 43.96
CA ALA A 400 13.46 12.43 44.07
C ALA A 400 13.15 12.82 45.52
N ALA A 401 12.44 11.97 46.26
CA ALA A 401 12.19 12.14 47.68
C ALA A 401 13.50 12.20 48.47
N PHE A 402 14.47 11.34 48.11
CA PHE A 402 15.80 11.35 48.73
C PHE A 402 16.52 12.70 48.57
N PHE A 403 16.56 13.28 47.37
CA PHE A 403 17.17 14.60 47.16
C PHE A 403 16.44 15.74 47.90
N GLN A 404 15.18 15.51 48.30
CA GLN A 404 14.41 16.41 49.16
C GLN A 404 14.57 16.08 50.66
N GLY A 405 15.50 15.19 51.03
CA GLY A 405 15.77 14.80 52.40
C GLY A 405 14.74 13.82 52.98
N LYS A 406 14.03 13.05 52.15
CA LYS A 406 13.04 12.08 52.58
C LYS A 406 13.41 10.67 52.12
N VAL A 407 13.50 9.72 53.04
CA VAL A 407 13.75 8.31 52.73
C VAL A 407 12.72 7.45 53.46
N ALA A 408 11.96 6.65 52.72
CA ALA A 408 10.95 5.73 53.27
C ALA A 408 10.02 6.38 54.32
N GLY A 409 9.54 7.61 54.05
CA GLY A 409 8.65 8.35 54.94
C GLY A 409 9.32 9.04 56.14
N ARG A 410 10.66 8.97 56.26
CA ARG A 410 11.43 9.63 57.32
C ARG A 410 12.17 10.86 56.77
N GLN A 411 12.18 11.94 57.53
CA GLN A 411 12.96 13.14 57.24
C GLN A 411 14.41 12.93 57.70
N LEU A 412 15.38 13.14 56.80
CA LEU A 412 16.80 13.13 57.13
C LEU A 412 17.19 14.45 57.81
N VAL A 413 18.11 14.38 58.77
CA VAL A 413 18.65 15.54 59.52
C VAL A 413 19.41 16.50 58.60
N GLU A 414 19.94 15.99 57.48
CA GLU A 414 20.51 16.76 56.39
C GLU A 414 19.97 16.20 55.06
N PRO A 415 19.21 16.97 54.25
CA PRO A 415 18.98 16.60 52.87
C PRO A 415 20.36 16.49 52.22
N HIS A 416 20.70 15.33 51.69
CA HIS A 416 22.01 15.10 51.08
C HIS A 416 22.13 15.90 49.78
N ASN A 417 22.37 17.20 49.93
CA ASN A 417 23.06 18.02 48.95
C ASN A 417 24.52 17.63 49.08
N HIS A 418 25.09 17.09 48.00
CA HIS A 418 26.50 16.77 47.93
C HIS A 418 27.32 17.98 48.37
N PHE A 419 28.12 17.83 49.45
CA PHE A 419 28.78 18.96 50.13
C PHE A 419 29.61 19.84 49.18
N ALA A 420 30.08 19.27 48.06
CA ALA A 420 30.87 19.96 47.05
C ALA A 420 30.06 20.63 45.93
N ILE A 421 28.82 20.18 45.65
CA ILE A 421 28.01 20.69 44.53
C ILE A 421 26.57 20.93 44.98
N ARG A 422 26.19 22.21 45.09
CA ARG A 422 24.79 22.60 45.25
C ARG A 422 24.03 22.28 43.96
N ASN A 423 22.99 21.44 44.03
CA ASN A 423 22.10 21.05 42.93
C ASN A 423 22.66 20.05 41.89
N ILE A 424 23.15 18.88 42.35
CA ILE A 424 23.41 17.75 41.45
C ILE A 424 22.09 17.29 40.80
N ARG A 425 22.05 17.26 39.46
CA ARG A 425 20.98 16.65 38.66
C ARG A 425 21.31 15.20 38.30
N CYS A 426 20.30 14.41 37.96
CA CYS A 426 20.47 13.00 37.58
C CYS A 426 21.47 12.81 36.42
N ASP A 427 21.52 13.72 35.44
CA ASP A 427 22.39 13.64 34.25
C ASP A 427 23.88 13.84 34.55
N HIS A 428 24.25 14.38 35.72
CA HIS A 428 25.64 14.47 36.13
C HIS A 428 26.26 13.09 36.40
N CYS A 429 25.46 12.16 36.94
CA CYS A 429 25.90 10.80 37.29
C CYS A 429 25.36 9.74 36.32
N HIS A 430 24.13 9.90 35.83
CA HIS A 430 23.49 9.03 34.86
C HIS A 430 23.62 9.59 33.45
N LYS A 431 24.83 9.55 32.88
CA LYS A 431 24.99 9.80 31.44
C LYS A 431 24.42 8.63 30.64
N ALA A 432 23.75 8.94 29.52
CA ALA A 432 23.14 8.00 28.58
C ALA A 432 23.97 6.74 28.22
N ALA A 433 25.31 6.86 28.24
CA ALA A 433 26.25 5.78 27.88
C ALA A 433 26.66 4.87 29.05
N VAL A 434 26.19 5.12 30.28
CA VAL A 434 26.55 4.33 31.47
C VAL A 434 25.67 3.07 31.51
N GLN A 435 26.27 1.91 31.25
CA GLN A 435 25.62 0.61 31.09
C GLN A 435 26.04 -0.42 32.15
N SER A 436 27.02 -0.13 33.00
CA SER A 436 27.50 -1.05 34.03
C SER A 436 27.65 -0.40 35.41
N PRO A 437 27.58 -1.20 36.50
CA PRO A 437 27.89 -0.74 37.85
C PRO A 437 29.26 -0.06 37.98
N SER A 438 30.28 -0.55 37.25
CA SER A 438 31.62 0.06 37.27
C SER A 438 31.64 1.47 36.69
N GLN A 439 30.87 1.73 35.64
CA GLN A 439 30.80 3.07 35.03
C GLN A 439 30.05 4.08 35.91
N TYR A 440 29.16 3.61 36.80
CA TYR A 440 28.57 4.47 37.84
C TYR A 440 29.61 4.87 38.89
N VAL A 441 30.49 3.94 39.29
CA VAL A 441 31.62 4.25 40.17
C VAL A 441 32.54 5.27 39.52
N ASP A 442 32.88 5.11 38.23
CA ASP A 442 33.71 6.08 37.49
C ASP A 442 33.11 7.50 37.45
N ALA A 443 31.77 7.62 37.46
CA ALA A 443 31.11 8.92 37.52
C ALA A 443 31.31 9.60 38.88
N CYS A 444 31.33 8.84 39.97
CA CYS A 444 31.61 9.36 41.32
C CYS A 444 33.08 9.81 41.47
N VAL A 445 34.02 9.04 40.91
CA VAL A 445 35.47 9.33 40.99
C VAL A 445 35.83 10.69 40.40
N LYS A 446 35.10 11.14 39.38
CA LYS A 446 35.34 12.44 38.73
C LYS A 446 35.23 13.64 39.67
N CYS A 447 34.43 13.54 40.74
CA CYS A 447 34.26 14.61 41.71
C CYS A 447 34.93 14.30 43.06
N HIS A 448 35.23 13.04 43.35
CA HIS A 448 35.80 12.59 44.63
C HIS A 448 37.34 12.39 44.61
N ASP A 449 38.04 12.84 43.57
CA ASP A 449 39.51 12.83 43.40
C ASP A 449 40.24 11.65 44.08
N ASN A 450 39.83 10.43 43.70
CA ASN A 450 40.37 9.18 44.22
C ASN A 450 40.36 9.04 45.75
N ASP A 451 39.37 9.61 46.43
CA ASP A 451 39.14 9.47 47.87
C ASP A 451 39.03 7.98 48.25
N ARG A 452 40.13 7.46 48.80
CA ARG A 452 40.26 6.07 49.23
C ARG A 452 39.17 5.67 50.22
N GLY A 453 38.65 6.60 51.01
CA GLY A 453 37.55 6.37 51.95
C GLY A 453 36.25 6.01 51.23
N PHE A 454 35.89 6.76 50.18
CA PHE A 454 34.69 6.49 49.39
C PHE A 454 34.72 5.09 48.76
N PHE A 455 35.86 4.68 48.17
CA PHE A 455 35.99 3.34 47.59
C PHE A 455 35.85 2.23 48.62
N LEU A 456 36.46 2.38 49.79
CA LEU A 456 36.36 1.39 50.86
C LEU A 456 34.92 1.23 51.33
N ILE A 457 34.16 2.33 51.40
CA ILE A 457 32.72 2.29 51.75
C ILE A 457 31.93 1.57 50.66
N MET A 458 32.13 1.88 49.38
CA MET A 458 31.39 1.24 48.28
C MET A 458 31.69 -0.25 48.14
N ASP A 459 32.95 -0.65 48.33
CA ASP A 459 33.38 -2.05 48.36
C ASP A 459 32.76 -2.78 49.57
N ALA A 460 32.78 -2.17 50.76
CA ALA A 460 32.13 -2.72 51.95
C ALA A 460 30.62 -2.92 51.75
N LEU A 461 29.92 -1.91 51.19
CA LEU A 461 28.49 -2.01 50.87
C LEU A 461 28.20 -3.12 49.85
N THR A 462 29.07 -3.30 48.87
CA THR A 462 28.96 -4.38 47.88
C THR A 462 29.07 -5.74 48.55
N ARG A 463 30.04 -5.93 49.45
CA ARG A 463 30.19 -7.17 50.23
C ARG A 463 28.98 -7.46 51.11
N LEU A 464 28.47 -6.44 51.81
CA LEU A 464 27.30 -6.57 52.68
C LEU A 464 26.05 -6.97 51.87
N ARG A 465 25.86 -6.37 50.69
CA ARG A 465 24.78 -6.73 49.76
C ARG A 465 24.87 -8.20 49.34
N VAL A 466 26.03 -8.65 48.86
CA VAL A 466 26.22 -10.04 48.41
C VAL A 466 25.92 -11.00 49.56
N ARG A 467 26.44 -10.72 50.76
CA ARG A 467 26.16 -11.54 51.95
C ARG A 467 24.68 -11.60 52.29
N ALA A 468 23.96 -10.48 52.20
CA ALA A 468 22.53 -10.44 52.48
C ALA A 468 21.71 -11.19 51.41
N GLU A 469 22.11 -11.11 50.14
CA GLU A 469 21.51 -11.86 49.04
C GLU A 469 21.73 -13.37 49.20
N THR A 470 22.94 -13.80 49.61
CA THR A 470 23.24 -15.20 49.92
C THR A 470 22.42 -15.70 51.11
N LEU A 471 22.35 -14.93 52.21
CA LEU A 471 21.52 -15.30 53.36
C LEU A 471 20.03 -15.42 53.01
N LEU A 472 19.52 -14.54 52.15
CA LEU A 472 18.14 -14.62 51.68
C LEU A 472 17.90 -15.86 50.81
N ALA A 473 18.87 -16.24 49.98
CA ALA A 473 18.80 -17.44 49.15
C ALA A 473 18.85 -18.73 49.96
N ASP A 474 19.64 -18.74 51.05
CA ASP A 474 19.83 -19.90 51.93
C ASP A 474 18.84 -19.94 53.10
N SER A 475 17.98 -18.93 53.26
CA SER A 475 17.04 -18.85 54.39
C SER A 475 15.80 -19.73 54.20
N GLU A 476 15.42 -20.47 55.25
CA GLU A 476 14.13 -21.19 55.36
C GLU A 476 12.99 -20.29 55.87
N LEU A 477 13.15 -18.96 55.80
CA LEU A 477 12.15 -18.01 56.29
C LEU A 477 10.91 -18.02 55.40
N GLU A 478 9.72 -18.05 56.00
CA GLU A 478 8.43 -18.00 55.30
C GLU A 478 7.53 -16.87 55.79
N GLY A 479 6.48 -16.57 55.03
CA GLY A 479 5.42 -15.64 55.44
C GLY A 479 5.89 -14.20 55.68
N ALA A 480 5.46 -13.62 56.81
CA ALA A 480 5.65 -12.20 57.12
C ALA A 480 7.12 -11.81 57.38
N GLU A 481 7.93 -12.73 57.92
CA GLU A 481 9.34 -12.49 58.22
C GLU A 481 10.17 -12.40 56.94
N LEU A 482 9.93 -13.31 55.98
CA LEU A 482 10.54 -13.25 54.65
C LEU A 482 10.16 -11.96 53.91
N ALA A 483 8.88 -11.56 53.99
CA ALA A 483 8.41 -10.33 53.37
C ALA A 483 9.10 -9.08 53.95
N ARG A 484 9.23 -9.01 55.28
CA ARG A 484 9.90 -7.90 55.98
C ARG A 484 11.40 -7.86 55.66
N LEU A 485 12.06 -9.01 55.57
CA LEU A 485 13.48 -9.10 55.20
C LEU A 485 13.71 -8.63 53.75
N LYS A 486 12.88 -9.10 52.81
CA LYS A 486 12.91 -8.66 51.40
C LYS A 486 12.70 -7.15 51.27
N GLU A 487 11.76 -6.59 52.01
CA GLU A 487 11.51 -5.14 52.03
C GLU A 487 12.73 -4.34 52.51
N LYS A 488 13.37 -4.79 53.60
CA LYS A 488 14.58 -4.14 54.13
C LYS A 488 15.77 -4.24 53.18
N ILE A 489 15.99 -5.42 52.56
CA ILE A 489 17.03 -5.63 51.55
C ILE A 489 16.80 -4.70 50.35
N GLU A 490 15.55 -4.61 49.88
CA GLU A 490 15.20 -3.75 48.76
C GLU A 490 15.39 -2.27 49.09
N LEU A 491 15.01 -1.85 50.30
CA LEU A 491 15.25 -0.48 50.77
C LEU A 491 16.74 -0.17 50.84
N ALA A 492 17.55 -1.06 51.42
CA ALA A 492 19.00 -0.91 51.50
C ALA A 492 19.62 -0.80 50.10
N ARG A 493 19.17 -1.63 49.14
CA ARG A 493 19.59 -1.60 47.74
C ARG A 493 19.30 -0.26 47.07
N LYS A 494 18.09 0.29 47.25
CA LYS A 494 17.68 1.58 46.65
C LYS A 494 18.54 2.75 47.11
N VAL A 495 18.92 2.77 48.39
CA VAL A 495 19.71 3.87 48.96
C VAL A 495 21.22 3.66 48.85
N THR A 496 21.71 2.44 48.53
CA THR A 496 23.14 2.09 48.55
C THR A 496 24.03 3.06 47.78
N MET A 497 23.63 3.45 46.57
CA MET A 497 24.44 4.33 45.72
C MET A 497 24.20 5.82 45.98
N HIS A 498 23.11 6.17 46.68
CA HIS A 498 22.69 7.56 46.88
C HIS A 498 22.96 8.05 48.32
N HIS A 499 23.02 7.13 49.30
CA HIS A 499 23.30 7.41 50.71
C HIS A 499 24.09 6.25 51.37
N PRO A 500 25.41 6.20 51.15
CA PRO A 500 26.26 5.09 51.60
C PRO A 500 26.18 4.81 53.11
N ASP A 501 26.13 5.85 53.95
CA ASP A 501 26.06 5.69 55.41
C ASP A 501 24.74 5.08 55.90
N LEU A 502 23.61 5.51 55.32
CA LEU A 502 22.30 4.94 55.64
C LEU A 502 22.21 3.51 55.12
N ALA A 503 22.74 3.25 53.93
CA ALA A 503 22.83 1.90 53.39
C ALA A 503 23.64 1.00 54.33
N LEU A 504 24.77 1.47 54.86
CA LEU A 504 25.59 0.71 55.80
C LEU A 504 24.79 0.34 57.07
N LYS A 505 24.00 1.28 57.60
CA LYS A 505 23.10 1.03 58.75
C LYS A 505 22.02 -0.01 58.40
N LEU A 506 21.35 0.16 57.26
CA LEU A 506 20.29 -0.76 56.83
C LEU A 506 20.83 -2.17 56.55
N TRP A 507 21.99 -2.30 55.91
CA TRP A 507 22.64 -3.58 55.67
C TRP A 507 23.04 -4.28 56.97
N ARG A 508 23.50 -3.52 57.99
CA ARG A 508 23.77 -4.07 59.33
C ARG A 508 22.51 -4.52 60.05
N GLU A 509 21.35 -3.91 59.80
CA GLU A 509 20.07 -4.38 60.37
C GLU A 509 19.55 -5.66 59.69
N VAL A 510 19.96 -5.91 58.44
CA VAL A 510 19.59 -7.09 57.65
C VAL A 510 20.49 -8.28 57.98
N LEU A 511 21.76 -8.03 58.34
CA LEU A 511 22.77 -9.06 58.54
C LEU A 511 22.95 -9.40 60.03
N PRO A 512 23.09 -10.68 60.41
CA PRO A 512 23.47 -11.05 61.76
C PRO A 512 24.88 -10.52 62.09
N PRO A 513 25.16 -10.15 63.36
CA PRO A 513 26.47 -9.64 63.77
C PRO A 513 27.58 -10.63 63.39
N GLU A 514 28.71 -10.11 62.91
CA GLU A 514 29.85 -10.96 62.57
C GLU A 514 30.34 -11.74 63.80
N PRO A 515 30.64 -13.04 63.68
CA PRO A 515 31.32 -13.75 64.75
C PRO A 515 32.65 -13.05 65.00
N LYS A 516 32.94 -12.72 66.27
CA LYS A 516 34.21 -12.09 66.64
C LYS A 516 35.36 -12.94 66.09
N PRO A 517 36.38 -12.33 65.47
CA PRO A 517 37.55 -13.08 65.06
C PRO A 517 38.13 -13.79 66.29
N ALA A 518 38.41 -15.09 66.17
CA ALA A 518 39.05 -15.86 67.22
C ALA A 518 40.34 -15.12 67.62
N THR A 519 40.41 -14.68 68.86
CA THR A 519 41.63 -14.11 69.43
C THR A 519 42.75 -15.13 69.25
N GLN A 520 43.78 -14.77 68.48
CA GLN A 520 44.99 -15.59 68.38
C GLN A 520 45.58 -15.71 69.80
N PRO A 521 45.89 -16.93 70.28
CA PRO A 521 46.59 -17.08 71.56
C PRO A 521 48.00 -16.46 71.44
N GLU A 522 48.43 -15.79 72.51
CA GLU A 522 49.75 -15.14 72.65
C GLU A 522 50.95 -16.05 72.37
#